data_AF-A0A2V8T3J7-F1
#
_entry.id   AF-A0A2V8T3J7-F1
#
_cell.length_a   1.000
_cell.length_b   1.000
_cell.length_c   1.000
_cell.angle_alpha   90.00
_cell.angle_beta   90.00
_cell.angle_gamma   90.00
#
_symmetry.space_group_name_H-M   'P 1'
#
loop_
_entity.id
_entity.type
_entity.pdbx_description
1 polymer ?
#
loop_
_entity_poly.entity_id
_entity_poly.type
_entity_poly.pdbx_seq_one_letter_code
_entity_poly.pdbx_strand_id
1 'polypeptide(L)'
;MKKEQKHYHLDWSTVSNDPARFENMVACHLLKWVHFEQDVHGRDLELRYFRDVERREVDFVAIEGRMPRLMVECKWTDGDVDRSLLYLKARFPDAQAWQISAAGTRDYKSPSGVRVAPALRLLSTLV
;
A
#
# COMPACT_ATOMS: atom_id res chain seq x y z
N MET A 1 -2.78 21.44 -13.21
CA MET A 1 -3.59 20.24 -13.54
C MET A 1 -3.73 19.38 -12.27
N LYS A 2 -4.93 19.30 -11.69
CA LYS A 2 -5.26 18.32 -10.63
C LYS A 2 -5.37 16.95 -11.30
N LYS A 3 -4.60 15.95 -10.85
CA LYS A 3 -4.85 14.56 -11.22
C LYS A 3 -6.16 14.14 -10.54
N GLU A 4 -6.97 13.35 -11.23
CA GLU A 4 -8.27 12.87 -10.72
C GLU A 4 -8.09 12.15 -9.37
N GLN A 5 -9.11 12.26 -8.52
CA GLN A 5 -9.17 11.56 -7.24
C GLN A 5 -9.03 10.06 -7.50
N LYS A 6 -8.14 9.37 -6.77
CA LYS A 6 -8.06 7.90 -6.85
C LYS A 6 -9.43 7.34 -6.45
N HIS A 7 -10.06 6.60 -7.37
CA HIS A 7 -11.35 5.94 -7.18
C HIS A 7 -11.15 4.43 -7.27
N TYR A 8 -11.65 3.70 -6.27
CA TYR A 8 -11.54 2.25 -6.18
C TYR A 8 -12.93 1.63 -6.05
N HIS A 9 -13.17 0.55 -6.77
CA HIS A 9 -14.42 -0.20 -6.79
C HIS A 9 -14.39 -1.31 -5.74
N LEU A 10 -15.50 -1.56 -5.05
CA LEU A 10 -15.61 -2.76 -4.19
C LEU A 10 -15.55 -4.04 -5.02
N ASP A 11 -16.27 -4.06 -6.15
CA ASP A 11 -16.08 -5.08 -7.18
C ASP A 11 -14.90 -4.71 -8.09
N TRP A 12 -13.70 -4.94 -7.56
CA TRP A 12 -12.44 -4.68 -8.26
C TRP A 12 -12.29 -5.52 -9.55
N SER A 13 -13.02 -6.64 -9.67
CA SER A 13 -12.91 -7.54 -10.84
C SER A 13 -13.39 -6.89 -12.14
N THR A 14 -14.24 -5.88 -12.04
CA THR A 14 -14.78 -5.12 -13.18
C THR A 14 -13.76 -4.20 -13.86
N VAL A 15 -12.62 -3.93 -13.20
CA VAL A 15 -11.57 -3.06 -13.74
C VAL A 15 -10.81 -3.80 -14.84
N SER A 16 -10.86 -3.29 -16.07
CA SER A 16 -10.26 -3.97 -17.23
C SER A 16 -8.72 -3.88 -17.29
N ASN A 17 -8.13 -2.79 -16.81
CA ASN A 17 -6.68 -2.60 -16.79
C ASN A 17 -6.03 -3.42 -15.67
N ASP A 18 -5.15 -4.36 -16.02
CA ASP A 18 -4.59 -5.31 -15.05
C ASP A 18 -3.81 -4.65 -13.89
N PRO A 19 -2.88 -3.69 -14.11
CA PRO A 19 -2.24 -2.96 -13.02
C PRO A 19 -3.22 -2.22 -12.11
N ALA A 20 -4.20 -1.51 -12.67
CA ALA A 20 -5.20 -0.78 -11.89
C ALA A 20 -6.12 -1.74 -11.12
N ARG A 21 -6.50 -2.87 -11.72
CA ARG A 21 -7.27 -3.93 -11.08
C ARG A 21 -6.52 -4.52 -9.89
N PHE A 22 -5.22 -4.75 -10.04
CA PHE A 22 -4.36 -5.23 -8.96
C PHE A 22 -4.26 -4.22 -7.81
N GLU A 23 -3.98 -2.93 -8.11
CA GLU A 23 -3.97 -1.87 -7.08
C GLU A 23 -5.31 -1.78 -6.36
N ASN A 24 -6.43 -1.86 -7.08
CA ASN A 24 -7.77 -1.87 -6.50
C ASN A 24 -8.02 -3.10 -5.63
N MET A 25 -7.62 -4.30 -6.06
CA MET A 25 -7.73 -5.52 -5.28
C MET A 25 -6.97 -5.38 -3.95
N VAL A 26 -5.74 -4.86 -3.99
CA VAL A 26 -4.95 -4.56 -2.78
C VAL A 26 -5.68 -3.57 -1.88
N ALA A 27 -6.27 -2.51 -2.43
CA ALA A 27 -7.08 -1.55 -1.68
C ALA A 27 -8.20 -2.25 -0.89
N CYS A 28 -8.94 -3.17 -1.54
CA CYS A 28 -10.01 -3.93 -0.90
C CYS A 28 -9.49 -4.85 0.23
N HIS A 29 -8.34 -5.51 0.04
CA HIS A 29 -7.74 -6.34 1.09
C HIS A 29 -7.29 -5.51 2.31
N LEU A 30 -6.66 -4.35 2.07
CA LEU A 30 -6.24 -3.44 3.13
C LEU A 30 -7.45 -2.85 3.87
N LEU A 31 -8.49 -2.46 3.13
CA LEU A 31 -9.71 -1.90 3.73
C LEU A 31 -10.45 -2.95 4.57
N LYS A 32 -10.55 -4.19 4.06
CA LYS A 32 -11.08 -5.34 4.82
C LYS A 32 -10.34 -5.53 6.15
N TRP A 33 -9.01 -5.48 6.11
CA TRP A 33 -8.19 -5.60 7.31
C TRP A 33 -8.40 -4.42 8.27
N VAL A 34 -8.44 -3.18 7.78
CA VAL A 34 -8.74 -2.01 8.61
C VAL A 34 -10.08 -2.15 9.32
N HIS A 35 -11.14 -2.55 8.60
CA HIS A 35 -12.45 -2.77 9.22
C HIS A 35 -12.41 -3.88 10.28
N PHE A 36 -11.72 -4.99 10.00
CA PHE A 36 -11.57 -6.07 10.99
C PHE A 36 -10.90 -5.58 12.28
N GLU A 37 -9.80 -4.82 12.17
CA GLU A 37 -9.09 -4.29 13.34
C GLU A 37 -9.92 -3.26 14.12
N GLN A 38 -10.75 -2.47 13.42
CA GLN A 38 -11.71 -1.56 14.06
C GLN A 38 -12.80 -2.35 14.81
N ASP A 39 -13.45 -3.29 14.14
CA ASP A 39 -14.64 -3.97 14.65
C ASP A 39 -14.30 -4.99 15.75
N VAL A 40 -13.18 -5.71 15.62
CA VAL A 40 -12.79 -6.80 16.53
C VAL A 40 -11.87 -6.32 17.65
N HIS A 41 -10.98 -5.37 17.35
CA HIS A 41 -9.95 -4.91 18.29
C HIS A 41 -10.14 -3.48 18.76
N GLY A 42 -11.12 -2.73 18.23
CA GLY A 42 -11.39 -1.35 18.63
C GLY A 42 -10.28 -0.37 18.25
N ARG A 43 -9.43 -0.71 17.27
CA ARG A 43 -8.29 0.11 16.89
C ARG A 43 -8.73 1.29 16.02
N ASP A 44 -8.14 2.45 16.27
CA ASP A 44 -8.37 3.68 15.50
C ASP A 44 -7.51 3.70 14.23
N LEU A 45 -7.79 2.79 13.30
CA LEU A 45 -7.08 2.68 12.02
C LEU A 45 -7.84 3.38 10.90
N GLU A 46 -7.13 4.00 9.97
CA GLU A 46 -7.68 4.49 8.71
C GLU A 46 -6.78 4.13 7.54
N LEU A 47 -7.38 3.86 6.38
CA LEU A 47 -6.65 3.69 5.12
C LEU A 47 -6.70 4.98 4.30
N ARG A 48 -5.53 5.52 3.96
CA ARG A 48 -5.39 6.74 3.14
C ARG A 48 -4.40 6.51 2.00
N TYR A 49 -4.33 7.43 1.05
CA TYR A 49 -3.19 7.54 0.14
C TYR A 49 -2.31 8.73 0.56
N PHE A 50 -1.02 8.70 0.24
CA PHE A 50 -0.12 9.81 0.52
C PHE A 50 0.20 10.59 -0.75
N ARG A 51 0.17 11.92 -0.64
CA ARG A 51 0.68 12.83 -1.66
C ARG A 51 1.20 14.11 -1.03
N ASP A 52 2.35 14.60 -1.48
CA ASP A 52 2.88 15.90 -1.06
C ASP A 52 3.00 16.94 -2.18
N VAL A 53 3.48 18.13 -1.82
CA VAL A 53 3.60 19.29 -2.72
C VAL A 53 4.62 19.08 -3.84
N GLU A 54 5.60 18.19 -3.66
CA GLU A 54 6.55 17.79 -4.70
C GLU A 54 6.05 16.61 -5.52
N ARG A 55 4.77 16.23 -5.34
CA ARG A 55 4.07 15.16 -6.08
C ARG A 55 4.67 13.76 -5.85
N ARG A 56 5.31 13.53 -4.71
CA ARG A 56 5.60 12.16 -4.26
C ARG A 56 4.29 11.49 -3.88
N GLU A 57 4.07 10.27 -4.34
CA GLU A 57 2.84 9.50 -4.12
C GLU A 57 3.20 8.14 -3.51
N VAL A 58 2.43 7.69 -2.51
CA VAL A 58 2.45 6.29 -2.05
C VAL A 58 1.01 5.81 -2.05
N ASP A 59 0.77 4.67 -2.68
CA ASP A 59 -0.59 4.21 -3.02
C ASP A 59 -1.49 4.09 -1.79
N PHE A 60 -0.98 3.44 -0.73
CA PHE A 60 -1.74 3.21 0.50
C PHE A 60 -0.90 3.45 1.74
N VAL A 61 -1.51 4.05 2.75
CA VAL A 61 -0.98 4.28 4.08
C VAL A 61 -2.07 3.96 5.09
N ALA A 62 -1.88 2.90 5.88
CA ALA A 62 -2.68 2.68 7.08
C ALA A 62 -2.10 3.53 8.21
N ILE A 63 -2.93 4.41 8.78
CA ILE A 63 -2.58 5.27 9.91
C ILE A 63 -3.33 4.82 11.15
N GLU A 64 -2.72 4.96 12.32
CA GLU A 64 -3.39 4.77 13.60
C GLU A 64 -3.33 6.06 14.41
N GLY A 65 -4.49 6.66 14.68
CA GLY A 65 -4.63 8.02 15.21
C GLY A 65 -4.05 9.08 14.25
N ARG A 66 -2.72 9.23 14.24
CA ARG A 66 -1.98 10.15 13.35
C ARG A 66 -0.64 9.60 12.85
N MET A 67 -0.30 8.36 13.20
CA MET A 67 1.00 7.78 12.87
C MET A 67 0.85 6.72 11.78
N PRO A 68 1.60 6.80 10.66
CA PRO A 68 1.69 5.72 9.70
C PRO A 68 2.16 4.43 10.37
N ARG A 69 1.44 3.34 10.14
CA ARG A 69 1.79 1.99 10.62
C ARG A 69 2.26 1.10 9.49
N LEU A 70 1.61 1.21 8.33
CA LEU A 70 1.89 0.42 7.14
C LEU A 70 1.76 1.31 5.90
N MET A 71 2.78 1.26 5.04
CA MET A 71 2.83 1.93 3.74
C MET A 71 2.99 0.87 2.66
N VAL A 72 2.16 0.93 1.63
CA VAL A 72 2.14 -0.06 0.55
C VAL A 72 2.18 0.65 -0.80
N GLU A 73 3.13 0.22 -1.63
CA GLU A 73 3.28 0.63 -3.02
C GLU A 73 3.05 -0.60 -3.91
N CYS A 74 2.17 -0.48 -4.91
CA CYS A 74 1.80 -1.57 -5.81
C CYS A 74 2.54 -1.45 -7.14
N LYS A 75 3.22 -2.52 -7.57
CA LYS A 75 3.83 -2.61 -8.90
C LYS A 75 3.28 -3.82 -9.65
N TRP A 76 3.20 -3.74 -10.98
CA TRP A 76 2.79 -4.89 -11.77
C TRP A 76 3.86 -5.99 -11.78
N THR A 77 5.11 -5.60 -11.98
CA THR A 77 6.28 -6.51 -12.02
C THR A 77 7.39 -6.00 -11.09
N ASP A 78 8.51 -6.71 -11.06
CA ASP A 78 9.68 -6.32 -10.30
C ASP A 78 10.27 -4.98 -10.80
N GLY A 79 10.81 -4.21 -9.87
CA GLY A 79 11.46 -2.94 -10.14
C GLY A 79 12.33 -2.51 -8.97
N ASP A 80 12.98 -1.37 -9.13
CA ASP A 80 13.67 -0.72 -8.02
C ASP A 80 12.65 -0.24 -6.98
N VAL A 81 13.12 -0.02 -5.76
CA VAL A 81 12.26 0.50 -4.68
C VAL A 81 11.83 1.93 -5.03
N ASP A 82 10.52 2.21 -4.95
CA ASP A 82 9.95 3.50 -5.30
C ASP A 82 10.55 4.62 -4.44
N ARG A 83 10.98 5.72 -5.10
CA ARG A 83 11.63 6.84 -4.43
C ARG A 83 10.69 7.56 -3.46
N SER A 84 9.39 7.61 -3.77
CA SER A 84 8.38 8.22 -2.90
C SER A 84 8.18 7.38 -1.63
N LEU A 85 8.17 6.05 -1.77
CA LEU A 85 8.11 5.13 -0.64
C LEU A 85 9.37 5.21 0.23
N LEU A 86 10.55 5.27 -0.38
CA LEU A 86 11.82 5.46 0.33
C LEU A 86 11.81 6.75 1.16
N TYR A 87 11.37 7.85 0.54
CA TYR A 87 11.27 9.13 1.20
C TYR A 87 10.29 9.10 2.38
N LEU A 88 9.11 8.50 2.22
CA LEU A 88 8.13 8.43 3.29
C LEU A 88 8.60 7.51 4.42
N LYS A 89 9.27 6.39 4.09
CA LYS A 89 9.92 5.50 5.06
C LYS A 89 11.01 6.21 5.86
N ALA A 90 11.81 7.06 5.24
CA ALA A 90 12.82 7.84 5.95
C ALA A 90 12.19 8.81 6.97
N ARG A 91 10.99 9.34 6.69
CA ARG A 91 10.24 10.22 7.60
C ARG A 91 9.52 9.47 8.72
N PHE A 92 9.11 8.24 8.46
CA PHE A 92 8.40 7.38 9.41
C PHE A 92 9.16 6.04 9.57
N PRO A 93 10.32 6.05 10.27
CA PRO A 93 11.20 4.88 10.36
C PRO A 93 10.56 3.70 11.08
N ASP A 94 9.54 3.91 11.91
CA ASP A 94 8.84 2.83 12.61
C ASP A 94 7.70 2.21 11.78
N ALA A 95 7.23 2.89 10.72
CA ALA A 95 6.19 2.37 9.86
C ALA A 95 6.71 1.23 8.98
N GLN A 96 5.94 0.15 8.85
CA GLN A 96 6.25 -0.88 7.86
C GLN A 96 6.12 -0.30 6.45
N ALA A 97 7.04 -0.64 5.56
CA ALA A 97 7.01 -0.20 4.17
C ALA A 97 7.12 -1.42 3.26
N TRP A 98 6.16 -1.56 2.36
CA TRP A 98 6.06 -2.68 1.43
C TRP A 98 5.96 -2.17 0.00
N GLN A 99 6.80 -2.70 -0.88
CA GLN A 99 6.59 -2.63 -2.32
C GLN A 99 6.21 -4.02 -2.80
N ILE A 100 4.95 -4.19 -3.17
CA ILE A 100 4.41 -5.48 -3.58
C ILE A 100 4.22 -5.56 -5.09
N SER A 101 4.47 -6.74 -5.65
CA SER A 101 4.28 -7.01 -7.07
C SER A 101 3.25 -8.09 -7.36
N ALA A 102 2.51 -7.94 -8.47
CA ALA A 102 1.54 -8.94 -8.93
C ALA A 102 2.22 -10.10 -9.67
N ALA A 103 3.07 -9.77 -10.66
CA ALA A 103 3.78 -10.70 -11.52
C ALA A 103 5.30 -10.76 -11.24
N GLY A 104 5.77 -9.98 -10.27
CA GLY A 104 7.16 -10.01 -9.84
C GLY A 104 7.47 -11.19 -8.93
N THR A 105 8.76 -11.50 -8.78
CA THR A 105 9.27 -12.65 -8.03
C THR A 105 10.30 -12.27 -6.96
N ARG A 106 10.77 -11.02 -6.94
CA ARG A 106 11.75 -10.56 -5.97
C ARG A 106 11.18 -10.60 -4.55
N ASP A 107 11.93 -11.18 -3.64
CA ASP A 107 11.58 -11.35 -2.25
C ASP A 107 12.80 -11.00 -1.37
N TYR A 108 12.89 -9.76 -0.89
CA TYR A 108 13.98 -9.30 -0.03
C TYR A 108 13.55 -8.10 0.85
N LYS A 109 14.45 -7.67 1.75
CA LYS A 109 14.33 -6.40 2.48
C LYS A 109 15.47 -5.47 2.04
N SER A 110 15.14 -4.27 1.60
CA SER A 110 16.14 -3.28 1.17
C SER A 110 16.98 -2.77 2.36
N PRO A 111 18.16 -2.17 2.11
CA PRO A 111 18.94 -1.51 3.15
C PRO A 111 18.18 -0.38 3.87
N SER A 112 17.23 0.26 3.18
CA SER A 112 16.32 1.27 3.74
C SER A 112 15.13 0.70 4.53
N GLY A 113 15.06 -0.63 4.69
CA GLY A 113 14.05 -1.31 5.47
C GLY A 113 12.71 -1.52 4.75
N VAL A 114 12.64 -1.31 3.44
CA VAL A 114 11.45 -1.59 2.62
C VAL A 114 11.42 -3.08 2.28
N ARG A 115 10.29 -3.72 2.52
CA ARG A 115 10.05 -5.11 2.15
C ARG A 115 9.57 -5.16 0.69
N VAL A 116 10.34 -5.83 -0.17
CA VAL A 116 9.98 -6.04 -1.58
C VAL A 116 9.59 -7.51 -1.73
N ALA A 117 8.38 -7.78 -2.19
CA ALA A 117 7.84 -9.14 -2.25
C ALA A 117 6.69 -9.29 -3.25
N PRO A 118 6.37 -10.52 -3.71
CA PRO A 118 5.06 -10.78 -4.31
C PRO A 118 3.94 -10.43 -3.34
N ALA A 119 2.82 -9.89 -3.85
CA ALA A 119 1.69 -9.40 -3.05
C ALA A 119 1.19 -10.39 -2.01
N LEU A 120 1.16 -11.68 -2.36
CA LEU A 120 0.73 -12.75 -1.47
C LEU A 120 1.46 -12.74 -0.12
N ARG A 121 2.74 -12.33 -0.08
CA ARG A 121 3.53 -12.26 1.17
C ARG A 121 2.97 -11.26 2.18
N LEU A 122 2.44 -10.14 1.72
CA LEU A 122 1.77 -9.17 2.59
C LEU A 122 0.32 -9.56 2.82
N LEU A 123 -0.41 -9.88 1.74
CA LEU A 123 -1.86 -10.09 1.83
C LEU A 123 -2.23 -11.30 2.69
N SER A 124 -1.37 -12.32 2.79
CA SER A 124 -1.58 -13.48 3.67
C SER A 124 -1.33 -13.21 5.16
N THR A 125 -0.71 -12.08 5.50
CA THR A 125 -0.58 -11.64 6.90
C THR A 125 -1.75 -10.79 7.35
N LEU A 126 -2.61 -10.39 6.40
CA LEU A 126 -3.88 -9.75 6.69
C LEU A 126 -4.90 -10.85 7.05
N VAL A 127 -5.89 -10.49 7.86
CA VAL A 127 -7.03 -11.35 8.24
C VAL A 127 -7.67 -12.08 7.06
#